data_AF-A0A7J6TEJ8-F1
#
_entry.id   AF-A0A7J6TEJ8-F1
#
_cell.length_a   1.000
_cell.length_b   1.000
_cell.length_c   1.000
_cell.angle_alpha   90.00
_cell.angle_beta   90.00
_cell.angle_gamma   90.00
#
_symmetry.space_group_name_H-M   'P 1'
#
loop_
_entity.id
_entity.type
_entity.pdbx_description
1 polymer ?
#
loop_
_entity_poly.entity_id
_entity_poly.type
_entity_poly.pdbx_seq_one_letter_code
_entity_poly.pdbx_strand_id
1 'polypeptide(L)'
;MADAKRVQAMTQQALSTSAELLSRANARLADIQNKLAIVKERLDGVPARKNQCLKALELAREEQHTAEDEARHRGVEAEHASNASERVAGELHEIESTRDKVASLLYRVDATQADEDVNSIWADIPSWLTTEALSSPPAKLEDLRGRMEEFRLIVENRVLTARREVEVARDQAAAAKELAFRAKERETALQERCRNLETELADIEDTAALEKKVEELQEAERRQVSDVERCKSDHAAREFELSEQRARVETAEKGVEEAVENLRTAERDRDSKSQTLRTIALETDARLREIESRASRLIAQTVRTELEVIMAAQHGCMEVNECLRLEEEVRNEALNRIGEVQTHLVEVSRVIRESTSKPDSGAGGRQPWPMQ
;
A
#
# COMPACT_ATOMS: atom_id res chain seq x y z
N MET A 1 -17.40 10.02 -39.95
CA MET A 1 -16.22 9.19 -39.62
C MET A 1 -15.29 9.85 -38.60
N ALA A 2 -14.83 11.10 -38.78
CA ALA A 2 -13.90 11.75 -37.85
C ALA A 2 -14.47 11.91 -36.42
N ASP A 3 -15.73 12.35 -36.28
CA ASP A 3 -16.35 12.56 -34.96
C ASP A 3 -16.59 11.25 -34.20
N ALA A 4 -17.00 10.19 -34.89
CA ALA A 4 -17.21 8.87 -34.28
C ALA A 4 -15.90 8.28 -33.75
N LYS A 5 -14.79 8.41 -34.51
CA LYS A 5 -13.45 8.02 -34.06
C LYS A 5 -12.98 8.84 -32.85
N ARG A 6 -13.34 10.13 -32.79
CA ARG A 6 -13.03 11.00 -31.64
C ARG A 6 -13.78 10.58 -30.38
N VAL A 7 -15.08 10.27 -30.49
CA VAL A 7 -15.90 9.76 -29.38
C VAL A 7 -15.37 8.42 -28.87
N GLN A 8 -14.98 7.52 -29.77
CA GLN A 8 -14.35 6.24 -29.43
C GLN A 8 -13.02 6.42 -28.66
N ALA A 9 -12.17 7.36 -29.10
CA ALA A 9 -10.92 7.65 -28.41
C ALA A 9 -11.14 8.23 -26.99
N MET A 10 -12.11 9.13 -26.83
CA MET A 10 -12.46 9.68 -25.50
C MET A 10 -13.03 8.61 -24.56
N THR A 11 -13.90 7.73 -25.05
CA THR A 11 -14.44 6.61 -24.25
C THR A 11 -13.34 5.62 -23.86
N GLN A 12 -12.37 5.36 -24.75
CA GLN A 12 -11.22 4.52 -24.42
C GLN A 12 -10.31 5.13 -23.34
N GLN A 13 -10.10 6.44 -23.37
CA GLN A 13 -9.38 7.16 -22.31
C GLN A 13 -10.17 7.21 -20.99
N ALA A 14 -11.50 7.35 -21.05
CA ALA A 14 -12.36 7.25 -19.88
C ALA A 14 -12.33 5.84 -19.27
N LEU A 15 -12.19 4.81 -20.09
CA LEU A 15 -12.06 3.42 -19.63
C LEU A 15 -10.69 3.15 -18.98
N SER A 16 -9.61 3.67 -19.54
CA SER A 16 -8.27 3.51 -18.94
C SER A 16 -8.18 4.21 -17.58
N THR A 17 -8.76 5.40 -17.46
CA THR A 17 -8.80 6.15 -16.20
C THR A 17 -9.67 5.47 -15.14
N SER A 18 -10.80 4.83 -15.50
CA SER A 18 -11.57 4.02 -14.54
C SER A 18 -10.81 2.77 -14.10
N ALA A 19 -10.07 2.11 -15.00
CA ALA A 19 -9.23 0.97 -14.64
C ALA A 19 -8.15 1.35 -13.62
N GLU A 20 -7.50 2.51 -13.79
CA GLU A 20 -6.52 3.02 -12.82
C GLU A 20 -7.16 3.34 -11.46
N LEU A 21 -8.33 3.96 -11.44
CA LEU A 21 -9.07 4.24 -10.20
C LEU A 21 -9.45 2.95 -9.47
N LEU A 22 -9.96 1.96 -10.19
CA LEU A 22 -10.27 0.64 -9.65
C LEU A 22 -9.03 -0.05 -9.10
N SER A 23 -7.90 0.02 -9.81
CA SER A 23 -6.62 -0.53 -9.33
C SER A 23 -6.16 0.14 -8.05
N ARG A 24 -6.26 1.47 -7.94
CA ARG A 24 -5.89 2.22 -6.72
C ARG A 24 -6.82 1.91 -5.56
N ALA A 25 -8.12 1.78 -5.82
CA ALA A 25 -9.12 1.40 -4.81
C ALA A 25 -8.86 -0.01 -4.27
N ASN A 26 -8.55 -0.97 -5.14
CA ASN A 26 -8.16 -2.33 -4.74
C ASN A 26 -6.86 -2.34 -3.93
N ALA A 27 -5.86 -1.54 -4.30
CA ALA A 27 -4.61 -1.44 -3.55
C ALA A 27 -4.82 -0.87 -2.14
N ARG A 28 -5.69 0.13 -1.98
CA ARG A 28 -6.08 0.67 -0.67
C ARG A 28 -6.83 -0.35 0.17
N LEU A 29 -7.74 -1.11 -0.44
CA LEU A 29 -8.45 -2.19 0.24
C LEU A 29 -7.49 -3.24 0.79
N ALA A 30 -6.53 -3.68 -0.04
CA ALA A 30 -5.51 -4.65 0.37
C ALA A 30 -4.63 -4.12 1.53
N ASP A 31 -4.25 -2.85 1.51
CA ASP A 31 -3.49 -2.22 2.60
C ASP A 31 -4.30 -2.18 3.92
N ILE A 32 -5.59 -1.82 3.86
CA ILE A 32 -6.48 -1.84 5.02
C ILE A 32 -6.63 -3.26 5.57
N GLN A 33 -6.84 -4.25 4.69
CA GLN A 33 -6.97 -5.66 5.07
C GLN A 33 -5.70 -6.19 5.73
N ASN A 34 -4.53 -5.83 5.20
CA ASN A 34 -3.25 -6.22 5.79
C ASN A 34 -3.08 -5.58 7.19
N LYS A 35 -3.37 -4.28 7.33
CA LYS A 35 -3.33 -3.60 8.63
C LYS A 35 -4.31 -4.24 9.62
N LEU A 36 -5.51 -4.58 9.18
CA LEU A 36 -6.52 -5.25 9.99
C LEU A 36 -6.05 -6.62 10.46
N ALA A 37 -5.45 -7.42 9.57
CA ALA A 37 -4.91 -8.74 9.90
C ALA A 37 -3.82 -8.63 10.98
N ILE A 38 -2.88 -7.70 10.83
CA ILE A 38 -1.80 -7.48 11.81
C ILE A 38 -2.36 -7.07 13.18
N VAL A 39 -3.34 -6.17 13.22
CA VAL A 39 -3.91 -5.71 14.50
C VAL A 39 -4.75 -6.81 15.15
N LYS A 40 -5.51 -7.60 14.38
CA LYS A 40 -6.24 -8.77 14.89
C LYS A 40 -5.30 -9.84 15.44
N GLU A 41 -4.24 -10.18 14.71
CA GLU A 41 -3.23 -11.14 15.19
C GLU A 41 -2.59 -10.69 16.50
N ARG A 42 -2.30 -9.38 16.63
CA ARG A 42 -1.79 -8.81 17.89
C ARG A 42 -2.80 -8.94 19.02
N LEU A 43 -4.08 -8.66 18.75
CA LEU A 43 -5.17 -8.76 19.74
C LEU A 43 -5.41 -10.23 20.15
N ASP A 44 -5.42 -11.15 19.19
CA ASP A 44 -5.55 -12.60 19.41
C ASP A 44 -4.36 -13.17 20.20
N GLY A 45 -3.18 -12.54 20.09
CA GLY A 45 -2.00 -12.86 20.88
C GLY A 45 -2.02 -12.34 22.32
N VAL A 46 -2.90 -11.40 22.66
CA VAL A 46 -2.99 -10.83 24.02
C VAL A 46 -3.28 -11.88 25.08
N PRO A 47 -4.29 -12.78 24.95
CA PRO A 47 -4.56 -13.80 25.96
C PRO A 47 -3.37 -14.71 26.24
N ALA A 48 -2.60 -15.08 25.20
CA ALA A 48 -1.41 -15.91 25.36
C ALA A 48 -0.30 -15.17 26.13
N ARG A 49 -0.02 -13.92 25.78
CA ARG A 49 0.96 -13.08 26.47
C ARG A 49 0.54 -12.79 27.91
N LYS A 50 -0.73 -12.48 28.13
CA LYS A 50 -1.31 -12.28 29.47
C LYS A 50 -1.12 -13.53 30.33
N ASN A 51 -1.46 -14.71 29.81
CA ASN A 51 -1.28 -15.96 30.55
C ASN A 51 0.20 -16.26 30.86
N GLN A 52 1.11 -15.96 29.93
CA GLN A 52 2.55 -16.10 30.18
C GLN A 52 3.03 -15.14 31.27
N CYS A 53 2.59 -13.88 31.22
CA CYS A 53 2.93 -12.86 32.22
C CYS A 53 2.36 -13.22 33.61
N LEU A 54 1.11 -13.69 33.68
CA LEU A 54 0.49 -14.17 34.92
C LEU A 54 1.27 -15.33 35.55
N LYS A 55 1.65 -16.33 34.75
CA LYS A 55 2.48 -17.46 35.24
C LYS A 55 3.85 -17.00 35.72
N ALA A 56 4.49 -16.09 34.98
CA ALA A 56 5.78 -15.52 35.39
C ALA A 56 5.67 -14.72 36.69
N LEU A 57 4.57 -13.98 36.86
CA LEU A 57 4.29 -13.21 38.08
C LEU A 57 3.99 -14.11 39.28
N GLU A 58 3.22 -15.18 39.08
CA GLU A 58 2.94 -16.18 40.12
C GLU A 58 4.24 -16.81 40.63
N LEU A 59 5.09 -17.31 39.71
CA LEU A 59 6.40 -17.84 40.05
C LEU A 59 7.30 -16.80 40.74
N ALA A 60 7.33 -15.56 40.24
CA ALA A 60 8.14 -14.50 40.85
C ALA A 60 7.66 -14.15 42.26
N ARG A 61 6.34 -14.20 42.53
CA ARG A 61 5.77 -13.97 43.86
C ARG A 61 6.09 -15.11 44.83
N GLU A 62 6.06 -16.36 44.37
CA GLU A 62 6.51 -17.51 45.17
C GLU A 62 8.01 -17.39 45.51
N GLU A 63 8.84 -17.06 44.52
CA GLU A 63 10.28 -16.79 44.73
C GLU A 63 10.49 -15.60 45.68
N GLN A 64 9.69 -14.54 45.57
CA GLN A 64 9.79 -13.38 46.44
C GLN A 64 9.43 -13.72 47.89
N HIS A 65 8.35 -14.48 48.13
CA HIS A 65 7.94 -14.88 49.48
C HIS A 65 9.01 -15.74 50.15
N THR A 66 9.58 -16.71 49.40
CA THR A 66 10.66 -17.55 49.92
C THR A 66 11.92 -16.74 50.23
N ALA A 67 12.26 -15.76 49.37
CA ALA A 67 13.38 -14.85 49.61
C ALA A 67 13.14 -13.91 50.80
N GLU A 68 11.90 -13.45 51.02
CA GLU A 68 11.53 -12.63 52.17
C GLU A 68 11.67 -13.41 53.48
N ASP A 69 11.20 -14.65 53.52
CA ASP A 69 11.36 -15.52 54.69
C ASP A 69 12.85 -15.82 54.96
N GLU A 70 13.64 -16.09 53.92
CA GLU A 70 15.09 -16.25 54.04
C GLU A 70 15.75 -14.99 54.59
N ALA A 71 15.44 -13.80 54.04
CA ALA A 71 16.00 -12.53 54.50
C ALA A 71 15.65 -12.24 55.98
N ARG A 72 14.41 -12.53 56.40
CA ARG A 72 14.01 -12.43 57.81
C ARG A 72 14.80 -13.38 58.70
N HIS A 73 14.91 -14.65 58.32
CA HIS A 73 15.65 -15.64 59.09
C HIS A 73 17.14 -15.28 59.21
N ARG A 74 17.77 -14.88 58.11
CA ARG A 74 19.17 -14.43 58.08
C ARG A 74 19.39 -13.16 58.90
N GLY A 75 18.43 -12.24 58.90
CA GLY A 75 18.47 -11.05 59.75
C GLY A 75 18.53 -11.39 61.24
N VAL A 76 17.69 -12.34 61.67
CA VAL A 76 17.68 -12.84 63.06
C VAL A 76 18.98 -13.58 63.41
N GLU A 77 19.50 -14.43 62.50
CA GLU A 77 20.81 -15.09 62.67
C GLU A 77 21.94 -14.07 62.86
N ALA A 78 21.98 -13.02 62.04
CA ALA A 78 22.99 -11.98 62.11
C ALA A 78 22.92 -11.18 63.42
N GLU A 79 21.72 -10.90 63.92
CA GLU A 79 21.52 -10.26 65.22
C GLU A 79 21.99 -11.15 66.36
N HIS A 80 21.61 -12.44 66.36
CA HIS A 80 22.06 -13.40 67.36
C HIS A 80 23.59 -13.56 67.36
N ALA A 81 24.22 -13.63 66.19
CA ALA A 81 25.67 -13.71 66.07
C ALA A 81 26.37 -12.45 66.58
N SER A 82 25.82 -11.26 66.29
CA SER A 82 26.32 -9.98 66.83
C SER A 82 26.22 -9.95 68.36
N ASN A 83 25.08 -10.33 68.92
CA ASN A 83 24.87 -10.39 70.37
C ASN A 83 25.77 -11.43 71.05
N ALA A 84 26.07 -12.55 70.38
CA ALA A 84 27.04 -13.52 70.86
C ALA A 84 28.46 -12.93 70.86
N SER A 85 28.87 -12.25 69.78
CA SER A 85 30.17 -11.59 69.72
C SER A 85 30.35 -10.52 70.79
N GLU A 86 29.31 -9.74 71.10
CA GLU A 86 29.34 -8.73 72.17
C GLU A 86 29.48 -9.35 73.55
N ARG A 87 28.78 -10.47 73.82
CA ARG A 87 28.91 -11.21 75.09
C ARG A 87 30.32 -11.73 75.30
N VAL A 88 30.90 -12.41 74.30
CA VAL A 88 32.27 -12.96 74.39
C VAL A 88 33.30 -11.83 74.56
N ALA A 89 33.08 -10.67 73.92
CA ALA A 89 33.92 -9.49 74.13
C ALA A 89 33.81 -8.91 75.56
N GLY A 90 32.61 -8.92 76.14
CA GLY A 90 32.39 -8.56 77.55
C GLY A 90 33.10 -9.52 78.51
N GLU A 91 33.00 -10.83 78.28
CA GLU A 91 33.71 -11.85 79.07
C GLU A 91 35.24 -11.67 79.00
N LEU A 92 35.79 -11.41 77.80
CA LEU A 92 37.20 -11.09 77.66
C LEU A 92 37.60 -9.86 78.51
N HIS A 93 36.77 -8.81 78.50
CA HIS A 93 37.04 -7.61 79.29
C HIS A 93 37.09 -7.91 80.80
N GLU A 94 36.20 -8.76 81.31
CA GLU A 94 36.20 -9.20 82.71
C GLU A 94 37.45 -10.02 83.07
N ILE A 95 37.89 -10.90 82.16
CA ILE A 95 39.11 -11.70 82.34
C ILE A 95 40.35 -10.79 82.29
N GLU A 96 40.41 -9.81 81.39
CA GLU A 96 41.50 -8.84 81.32
C GLU A 96 41.57 -7.95 82.56
N SER A 97 40.42 -7.53 83.11
CA SER A 97 40.36 -6.84 84.41
C SER A 97 40.90 -7.72 85.54
N THR A 98 40.58 -9.01 85.52
CA THR A 98 41.14 -9.98 86.47
C THR A 98 42.66 -10.13 86.32
N ARG A 99 43.18 -10.15 85.08
CA ARG A 99 44.62 -10.17 84.79
C ARG A 99 45.33 -8.98 85.44
N ASP A 100 44.78 -7.78 85.26
CA ASP A 100 45.36 -6.55 85.81
C ASP A 100 45.31 -6.56 87.36
N LYS A 101 44.25 -7.12 87.95
CA LYS A 101 44.15 -7.34 89.40
C LYS A 101 45.18 -8.35 89.92
N VAL A 102 45.39 -9.47 89.23
CA VAL A 102 46.42 -10.47 89.59
C VAL A 102 47.83 -9.89 89.49
N ALA A 103 48.12 -9.08 88.46
CA ALA A 103 49.41 -8.38 88.33
C ALA A 103 49.67 -7.40 89.50
N SER A 104 48.63 -6.67 89.94
CA SER A 104 48.70 -5.80 91.12
C SER A 104 48.93 -6.57 92.41
N LEU A 105 48.27 -7.73 92.58
CA LEU A 105 48.47 -8.61 93.73
C LEU A 105 49.86 -9.24 93.75
N LEU A 106 50.39 -9.67 92.61
CA LEU A 106 51.77 -10.14 92.47
C LEU A 106 52.77 -9.09 92.94
N TYR A 107 52.63 -7.86 92.45
CA TYR A 107 53.47 -6.74 92.89
C TYR A 107 53.42 -6.54 94.42
N ARG A 108 52.23 -6.67 95.03
CA ARG A 108 52.07 -6.60 96.49
C ARG A 108 52.79 -7.74 97.20
N VAL A 109 52.65 -8.98 96.74
CA VAL A 109 53.33 -10.14 97.32
C VAL A 109 54.85 -10.02 97.23
N ASP A 110 55.37 -9.48 96.12
CA ASP A 110 56.80 -9.26 95.92
C ASP A 110 57.35 -8.17 96.83
N ALA A 111 56.56 -7.12 97.09
CA ALA A 111 56.92 -6.01 97.97
C ALA A 111 56.83 -6.35 99.47
N THR A 112 55.97 -7.30 99.85
CA THR A 112 55.81 -7.76 101.24
C THR A 112 57.02 -8.56 101.72
N GLN A 113 57.38 -8.40 103.00
CA GLN A 113 58.48 -9.12 103.65
C GLN A 113 58.03 -9.91 104.92
N ALA A 114 56.75 -9.83 105.28
CA ALA A 114 56.19 -10.44 106.49
C ALA A 114 55.05 -11.41 106.16
N ASP A 115 54.99 -12.54 106.88
CA ASP A 115 53.94 -13.55 106.71
C ASP A 115 52.55 -13.07 107.19
N GLU A 116 52.48 -12.01 108.00
CA GLU A 116 51.23 -11.48 108.56
C GLU A 116 50.27 -10.92 107.49
N ASP A 117 50.79 -10.47 106.36
CA ASP A 117 50.01 -9.87 105.27
C ASP A 117 49.39 -10.90 104.31
N VAL A 118 49.76 -12.19 104.44
CA VAL A 118 49.33 -13.27 103.53
C VAL A 118 47.81 -13.39 103.47
N ASN A 119 47.14 -13.31 104.62
CA ASN A 119 45.67 -13.40 104.69
C ASN A 119 44.99 -12.19 104.04
N SER A 120 45.57 -10.99 104.16
CA SER A 120 45.02 -9.78 103.54
C SER A 120 45.14 -9.84 102.03
N ILE A 121 46.28 -10.28 101.51
CA ILE A 121 46.48 -10.40 100.06
C ILE A 121 45.61 -11.54 99.49
N TRP A 122 45.49 -12.67 100.19
CA TRP A 122 44.64 -13.79 99.80
C TRP A 122 43.16 -13.41 99.70
N ALA A 123 42.65 -12.59 100.63
CA ALA A 123 41.27 -12.13 100.63
C ALA A 123 40.91 -11.29 99.38
N ASP A 124 41.89 -10.65 98.75
CA ASP A 124 41.70 -9.83 97.56
C ASP A 124 41.71 -10.66 96.26
N ILE A 125 42.11 -11.94 96.30
CA ILE A 125 42.16 -12.81 95.12
C ILE A 125 40.73 -13.09 94.62
N PRO A 126 40.46 -12.94 93.30
CA PRO A 126 39.19 -13.31 92.71
C PRO A 126 38.75 -14.74 93.09
N SER A 127 37.53 -14.88 93.59
CA SER A 127 37.04 -16.13 94.17
C SER A 127 37.11 -17.32 93.21
N TRP A 128 36.88 -17.11 91.92
CA TRP A 128 36.94 -18.17 90.91
C TRP A 128 38.35 -18.78 90.77
N LEU A 129 39.42 -17.99 90.97
CA LEU A 129 40.80 -18.50 90.97
C LEU A 129 41.07 -19.40 92.18
N THR A 130 40.54 -19.02 93.35
CA THR A 130 40.68 -19.83 94.57
C THR A 130 39.78 -21.07 94.58
N THR A 131 38.68 -21.07 93.82
CA THR A 131 37.72 -22.18 93.75
C THR A 131 38.20 -23.29 92.80
N GLU A 132 38.98 -22.94 91.77
CA GLU A 132 39.54 -23.89 90.79
C GLU A 132 40.85 -24.54 91.24
N ALA A 133 41.57 -23.99 92.23
CA ALA A 133 42.92 -24.45 92.57
C ALA A 133 43.13 -24.95 94.02
N LEU A 134 42.79 -24.21 95.09
CA LEU A 134 43.18 -24.58 96.47
C LEU A 134 42.24 -23.98 97.55
N SER A 135 41.81 -24.80 98.51
CA SER A 135 40.73 -24.51 99.47
C SER A 135 41.12 -23.69 100.72
N SER A 136 42.37 -23.19 100.83
CA SER A 136 42.76 -22.37 101.99
C SER A 136 43.95 -21.43 101.72
N PRO A 137 44.03 -20.27 102.41
CA PRO A 137 45.19 -19.38 102.35
C PRO A 137 46.47 -20.12 102.77
N PRO A 138 47.61 -19.88 102.07
CA PRO A 138 48.89 -20.42 102.50
C PRO A 138 49.33 -19.81 103.84
N ALA A 139 50.15 -20.53 104.61
CA ALA A 139 50.66 -20.05 105.90
C ALA A 139 51.94 -19.21 105.78
N LYS A 140 52.63 -19.29 104.63
CA LYS A 140 53.91 -18.63 104.37
C LYS A 140 53.83 -17.78 103.11
N LEU A 141 54.57 -16.67 103.11
CA LEU A 141 54.66 -15.75 101.97
C LEU A 141 55.24 -16.40 100.71
N GLU A 142 56.20 -17.32 100.85
CA GLU A 142 56.81 -18.04 99.71
C GLU A 142 55.79 -18.94 98.99
N ASP A 143 54.93 -19.62 99.76
CA ASP A 143 53.86 -20.45 99.19
C ASP A 143 52.79 -19.57 98.50
N LEU A 144 52.58 -18.34 99.00
CA LEU A 144 51.72 -17.34 98.33
C LEU A 144 52.33 -16.87 97.01
N ARG A 145 53.65 -16.64 96.93
CA ARG A 145 54.36 -16.28 95.69
C ARG A 145 54.18 -17.34 94.61
N GLY A 146 54.42 -18.61 94.96
CA GLY A 146 54.23 -19.73 94.03
C GLY A 146 52.80 -19.81 93.48
N ARG A 147 51.78 -19.68 94.36
CA ARG A 147 50.37 -19.71 93.95
C ARG A 147 49.96 -18.50 93.10
N MET A 148 50.49 -17.31 93.40
CA MET A 148 50.21 -16.12 92.60
C MET A 148 50.79 -16.22 91.19
N GLU A 149 51.95 -16.85 91.03
CA GLU A 149 52.54 -17.13 89.73
C GLU A 149 51.73 -18.19 88.96
N GLU A 150 51.19 -19.21 89.64
CA GLU A 150 50.24 -20.15 89.04
C GLU A 150 48.95 -19.44 88.59
N PHE A 151 48.39 -18.55 89.40
CA PHE A 151 47.22 -17.74 89.02
C PHE A 151 47.51 -16.84 87.82
N ARG A 152 48.70 -16.25 87.72
CA ARG A 152 49.12 -15.47 86.54
C ARG A 152 49.05 -16.31 85.28
N LEU A 153 49.62 -17.51 85.29
CA LEU A 153 49.61 -18.41 84.14
C LEU A 153 48.19 -18.87 83.76
N ILE A 154 47.34 -19.16 84.74
CA ILE A 154 45.93 -19.53 84.51
C ILE A 154 45.19 -18.38 83.83
N VAL A 155 45.33 -17.16 84.34
CA VAL A 155 44.65 -15.99 83.78
C VAL A 155 45.20 -15.64 82.39
N GLU A 156 46.52 -15.67 82.18
CA GLU A 156 47.13 -15.42 80.87
C GLU A 156 46.65 -16.43 79.81
N ASN A 157 46.55 -17.71 80.17
CA ASN A 157 46.00 -18.73 79.29
C ASN A 157 44.51 -18.47 78.96
N ARG A 158 43.71 -18.10 79.96
CA ARG A 158 42.30 -17.71 79.75
C ARG A 158 42.16 -16.49 78.85
N VAL A 159 42.99 -15.45 79.03
CA VAL A 159 43.00 -14.26 78.15
C VAL A 159 43.32 -14.65 76.71
N LEU A 160 44.33 -15.49 76.48
CA LEU A 160 44.68 -15.93 75.13
C LEU A 160 43.56 -16.72 74.47
N THR A 161 42.88 -17.58 75.23
CA THR A 161 41.75 -18.37 74.74
C THR A 161 40.55 -17.47 74.43
N ALA A 162 40.16 -16.59 75.36
CA ALA A 162 39.06 -15.64 75.18
C ALA A 162 39.30 -14.68 74.00
N ARG A 163 40.55 -14.22 73.78
CA ARG A 163 40.89 -13.40 72.60
C ARG A 163 40.64 -14.12 71.28
N ARG A 164 40.96 -15.41 71.20
CA ARG A 164 40.66 -16.24 70.02
C ARG A 164 39.17 -16.44 69.85
N GLU A 165 38.44 -16.66 70.94
CA GLU A 165 36.97 -16.80 70.91
C GLU A 165 36.29 -15.51 70.43
N VAL A 166 36.76 -14.34 70.86
CA VAL A 166 36.28 -13.04 70.36
C VAL A 166 36.52 -12.90 68.86
N GLU A 167 37.70 -13.25 68.37
CA GLU A 167 38.04 -13.18 66.95
C GLU A 167 37.11 -14.09 66.12
N VAL A 168 36.95 -15.35 66.53
CA VAL A 168 36.03 -16.29 65.88
C VAL A 168 34.59 -15.78 65.92
N ALA A 169 34.13 -15.25 67.05
CA ALA A 169 32.77 -14.73 67.18
C ALA A 169 32.54 -13.49 66.30
N ARG A 170 33.55 -12.62 66.15
CA ARG A 170 33.48 -11.47 65.23
C ARG A 170 33.41 -11.90 63.78
N ASP A 171 34.22 -12.88 63.38
CA ASP A 171 34.20 -13.42 62.02
C ASP A 171 32.86 -14.06 61.69
N GLN A 172 32.29 -14.83 62.64
CA GLN A 172 30.95 -15.41 62.50
C GLN A 172 29.86 -14.32 62.38
N ALA A 173 29.94 -13.26 63.20
CA ALA A 173 29.00 -12.15 63.12
C ALA A 173 29.12 -11.38 61.80
N ALA A 174 30.34 -11.18 61.29
CA ALA A 174 30.57 -10.53 59.99
C ALA A 174 30.04 -11.39 58.83
N ALA A 175 30.31 -12.70 58.85
CA ALA A 175 29.79 -13.63 57.85
C ALA A 175 28.26 -13.70 57.86
N ALA A 176 27.63 -13.72 59.04
CA ALA A 176 26.17 -13.72 59.16
C ALA A 176 25.56 -12.41 58.63
N LYS A 177 26.18 -11.25 58.91
CA LYS A 177 25.74 -9.95 58.36
C LYS A 177 25.83 -9.90 56.84
N GLU A 178 26.89 -10.43 56.24
CA GLU A 178 27.05 -10.50 54.78
C GLU A 178 25.97 -11.40 54.15
N LEU A 179 25.66 -12.55 54.76
CA LEU A 179 24.58 -13.43 54.28
C LEU A 179 23.21 -12.77 54.38
N ALA A 180 22.93 -12.05 55.48
CA ALA A 180 21.70 -11.30 55.64
C ALA A 180 21.57 -10.16 54.61
N PHE A 181 22.67 -9.47 54.33
CA PHE A 181 22.71 -8.42 53.31
C PHE A 181 22.39 -8.99 51.92
N ARG A 182 23.06 -10.07 51.50
CA ARG A 182 22.79 -10.72 50.20
C ARG A 182 21.37 -11.26 50.08
N ALA A 183 20.83 -11.84 51.15
CA ALA A 183 19.44 -12.29 51.16
C ALA A 183 18.49 -11.10 50.95
N LYS A 184 18.78 -9.94 51.55
CA LYS A 184 17.99 -8.72 51.37
C LYS A 184 18.10 -8.15 49.95
N GLU A 185 19.28 -8.16 49.35
CA GLU A 185 19.46 -7.75 47.94
C GLU A 185 18.68 -8.65 46.97
N ARG A 186 18.64 -9.95 47.25
CA ARG A 186 17.84 -10.89 46.45
C ARG A 186 16.34 -10.62 46.59
N GLU A 187 15.86 -10.35 47.79
CA GLU A 187 14.46 -9.97 48.06
C GLU A 187 14.09 -8.69 47.28
N THR A 188 14.92 -7.65 47.32
CA THR A 188 14.64 -6.38 46.62
C THR A 188 14.65 -6.55 45.10
N ALA A 189 15.58 -7.33 44.56
CA ALA A 189 15.62 -7.64 43.12
C ALA A 189 14.37 -8.39 42.65
N LEU A 190 13.88 -9.36 43.45
CA LEU A 190 12.64 -10.09 43.16
C LEU A 190 11.41 -9.18 43.29
N GLN A 191 11.38 -8.28 44.27
CA GLN A 191 10.32 -7.29 44.41
C GLN A 191 10.24 -6.36 43.19
N GLU A 192 11.38 -5.91 42.67
CA GLU A 192 11.45 -5.09 41.46
C GLU A 192 10.97 -5.88 40.22
N ARG A 193 11.39 -7.15 40.09
CA ARG A 193 10.91 -8.04 39.03
C ARG A 193 9.39 -8.22 39.07
N CYS A 194 8.80 -8.43 40.25
CA CYS A 194 7.35 -8.51 40.41
C CYS A 194 6.64 -7.22 39.95
N ARG A 195 7.14 -6.05 40.34
CA ARG A 195 6.58 -4.74 39.91
C ARG A 195 6.65 -4.54 38.39
N ASN A 196 7.75 -4.93 37.76
CA ASN A 196 7.91 -4.85 36.31
C ASN A 196 6.89 -5.77 35.60
N LEU A 197 6.72 -6.99 36.08
CA LEU A 197 5.72 -7.93 35.54
C LEU A 197 4.27 -7.43 35.76
N GLU A 198 3.98 -6.78 36.89
CA GLU A 198 2.67 -6.16 37.14
C GLU A 198 2.41 -4.99 36.16
N THR A 199 3.45 -4.22 35.84
CA THR A 199 3.38 -3.12 34.87
C THR A 199 3.16 -3.68 33.45
N GLU A 200 3.93 -4.69 33.05
CA GLU A 200 3.74 -5.38 31.77
C GLU A 200 2.34 -5.99 31.64
N LEU A 201 1.80 -6.57 32.73
CA LEU A 201 0.45 -7.09 32.75
C LEU A 201 -0.60 -6.00 32.53
N ALA A 202 -0.43 -4.84 33.18
CA ALA A 202 -1.32 -3.69 32.99
C ALA A 202 -1.27 -3.17 31.54
N ASP A 203 -0.09 -3.11 30.94
CA ASP A 203 0.09 -2.70 29.53
C ASP A 203 -0.55 -3.71 28.55
N ILE A 204 -0.48 -5.01 28.85
CA ILE A 204 -1.14 -6.07 28.06
C ILE A 204 -2.66 -5.99 28.21
N GLU A 205 -3.16 -5.62 29.40
CA GLU A 205 -4.59 -5.47 29.67
C GLU A 205 -5.21 -4.21 29.05
N ASP A 206 -4.42 -3.22 28.65
CA ASP A 206 -4.89 -2.07 27.87
C ASP A 206 -5.16 -2.46 26.39
N THR A 207 -6.09 -3.38 26.18
CA THR A 207 -6.54 -3.81 24.84
C THR A 207 -7.45 -2.80 24.17
N ALA A 208 -7.98 -1.82 24.92
CA ALA A 208 -8.97 -0.86 24.44
C ALA A 208 -8.46 -0.08 23.22
N ALA A 209 -7.18 0.30 23.21
CA ALA A 209 -6.57 0.98 22.07
C ALA A 209 -6.49 0.09 20.81
N LEU A 210 -6.20 -1.20 20.98
CA LEU A 210 -6.15 -2.17 19.88
C LEU A 210 -7.56 -2.49 19.37
N GLU A 211 -8.52 -2.71 20.26
CA GLU A 211 -9.93 -2.95 19.93
C GLU A 211 -10.53 -1.78 19.15
N LYS A 212 -10.35 -0.56 19.64
CA LYS A 212 -10.77 0.66 18.94
C LYS A 212 -10.15 0.76 17.55
N LYS A 213 -8.86 0.43 17.42
CA LYS A 213 -8.16 0.43 16.12
C LYS A 213 -8.70 -0.65 15.18
N VAL A 214 -9.09 -1.82 15.69
CA VAL A 214 -9.78 -2.85 14.90
C VAL A 214 -11.12 -2.30 14.39
N GLU A 215 -11.91 -1.66 15.23
CA GLU A 215 -13.19 -1.06 14.83
C GLU A 215 -13.02 0.00 13.74
N GLU A 216 -12.08 0.94 13.93
CA GLU A 216 -11.76 1.98 12.96
C GLU A 216 -11.31 1.40 11.61
N LEU A 217 -10.47 0.36 11.62
CA LEU A 217 -10.02 -0.31 10.39
C LEU A 217 -11.13 -1.13 9.72
N GLN A 218 -12.00 -1.77 10.49
CA GLN A 218 -13.17 -2.48 9.93
C GLN A 218 -14.15 -1.51 9.29
N GLU A 219 -14.36 -0.33 9.88
CA GLU A 219 -15.21 0.70 9.28
C GLU A 219 -14.56 1.25 7.99
N ALA A 220 -13.25 1.50 8.01
CA ALA A 220 -12.50 1.89 6.82
C ALA A 220 -12.57 0.83 5.71
N GLU A 221 -12.48 -0.46 6.06
CA GLU A 221 -12.63 -1.58 5.12
C GLU A 221 -14.01 -1.56 4.48
N ARG A 222 -15.10 -1.46 5.26
CA ARG A 222 -16.48 -1.42 4.74
C ARG A 222 -16.68 -0.27 3.76
N ARG A 223 -16.17 0.92 4.08
CA ARG A 223 -16.22 2.10 3.20
C ARG A 223 -15.43 1.85 1.91
N GLN A 224 -14.22 1.29 2.01
CA GLN A 224 -13.36 1.02 0.86
C GLN A 224 -13.91 -0.09 -0.04
N VAL A 225 -14.57 -1.11 0.51
CA VAL A 225 -15.29 -2.15 -0.27
C VAL A 225 -16.40 -1.51 -1.09
N SER A 226 -17.21 -0.63 -0.49
CA SER A 226 -18.25 0.10 -1.21
C SER A 226 -17.69 0.97 -2.34
N ASP A 227 -16.57 1.66 -2.11
CA ASP A 227 -15.88 2.44 -3.14
C ASP A 227 -15.37 1.56 -4.29
N VAL A 228 -14.82 0.38 -3.97
CA VAL A 228 -14.38 -0.60 -4.99
C VAL A 228 -15.57 -1.11 -5.81
N GLU A 229 -16.69 -1.46 -5.18
CA GLU A 229 -17.90 -1.89 -5.87
C GLU A 229 -18.44 -0.80 -6.80
N ARG A 230 -18.46 0.45 -6.34
CA ARG A 230 -18.83 1.60 -7.18
C ARG A 230 -17.88 1.76 -8.37
N CYS A 231 -16.57 1.68 -8.14
CA CYS A 231 -15.59 1.76 -9.23
C CYS A 231 -15.73 0.60 -10.24
N LYS A 232 -16.05 -0.62 -9.77
CA LYS A 232 -16.33 -1.77 -10.65
C LYS A 232 -17.56 -1.53 -11.51
N SER A 233 -18.64 -1.03 -10.90
CA SER A 233 -19.87 -0.68 -11.61
C SER A 233 -19.62 0.40 -12.67
N ASP A 234 -18.92 1.48 -12.31
CA ASP A 234 -18.58 2.57 -13.23
C ASP A 234 -17.66 2.09 -14.36
N HIS A 235 -16.71 1.19 -14.07
CA HIS A 235 -15.84 0.59 -15.08
C HIS A 235 -16.64 -0.29 -16.06
N ALA A 236 -17.52 -1.16 -15.55
CA ALA A 236 -18.38 -2.01 -16.38
C ALA A 236 -19.34 -1.19 -17.25
N ALA A 237 -19.90 -0.09 -16.73
CA ALA A 237 -20.72 0.84 -17.50
C ALA A 237 -19.93 1.48 -18.67
N ARG A 238 -18.68 1.91 -18.42
CA ARG A 238 -17.80 2.46 -19.47
C ARG A 238 -17.36 1.42 -20.49
N GLU A 239 -17.14 0.16 -20.07
CA GLU A 239 -16.88 -0.94 -21.00
C GLU A 239 -18.06 -1.19 -21.92
N PHE A 240 -19.27 -1.16 -21.36
CA PHE A 240 -20.51 -1.28 -22.13
C PHE A 240 -20.68 -0.12 -23.12
N GLU A 241 -20.48 1.12 -22.68
CA GLU A 241 -20.52 2.30 -23.56
C GLU A 241 -19.50 2.19 -24.71
N LEU A 242 -18.27 1.75 -24.43
CA LEU A 242 -17.25 1.54 -25.45
C LEU A 242 -17.67 0.45 -26.46
N SER A 243 -18.26 -0.64 -25.98
CA SER A 243 -18.79 -1.72 -26.81
C SER A 243 -19.91 -1.20 -27.73
N GLU A 244 -20.83 -0.40 -27.19
CA GLU A 244 -21.91 0.21 -27.96
C GLU A 244 -21.36 1.19 -29.02
N GLN A 245 -20.40 2.04 -28.66
CA GLN A 245 -19.74 2.95 -29.61
C GLN A 245 -19.01 2.19 -30.72
N ARG A 246 -18.33 1.08 -30.40
CA ARG A 246 -17.69 0.21 -31.41
C ARG A 246 -18.72 -0.36 -32.38
N ALA A 247 -19.84 -0.87 -31.89
CA ALA A 247 -20.92 -1.39 -32.74
C ALA A 247 -21.52 -0.30 -33.65
N ARG A 248 -21.72 0.92 -33.12
CA ARG A 248 -22.19 2.08 -33.90
C ARG A 248 -21.20 2.49 -34.98
N VAL A 249 -19.90 2.52 -34.67
CA VAL A 249 -18.83 2.80 -35.65
C VAL A 249 -18.81 1.73 -36.73
N GLU A 250 -18.86 0.45 -36.38
CA GLU A 250 -18.87 -0.66 -37.34
C GLU A 250 -20.09 -0.60 -38.28
N THR A 251 -21.27 -0.30 -37.73
CA THR A 251 -22.49 -0.14 -38.52
C THR A 251 -22.38 1.05 -39.46
N ALA A 252 -21.82 2.17 -39.00
CA ALA A 252 -21.59 3.35 -39.83
C ALA A 252 -20.53 3.09 -40.91
N GLU A 253 -19.48 2.32 -40.61
CA GLU A 253 -18.46 1.89 -41.58
C GLU A 253 -19.08 1.05 -42.68
N LYS A 254 -19.87 0.03 -42.33
CA LYS A 254 -20.63 -0.78 -43.30
C LYS A 254 -21.57 0.06 -44.16
N GLY A 255 -22.32 0.98 -43.56
CA GLY A 255 -23.20 1.89 -44.30
C GLY A 255 -22.45 2.81 -45.27
N VAL A 256 -21.25 3.27 -44.90
CA VAL A 256 -20.37 4.04 -45.80
C VAL A 256 -19.82 3.15 -46.92
N GLU A 257 -19.38 1.92 -46.62
CA GLU A 257 -18.92 0.96 -47.63
C GLU A 257 -20.02 0.62 -48.64
N GLU A 258 -21.23 0.34 -48.17
CA GLU A 258 -22.40 0.13 -49.03
C GLU A 258 -22.72 1.37 -49.87
N ALA A 259 -22.70 2.56 -49.28
CA ALA A 259 -22.91 3.80 -50.03
C ALA A 259 -21.82 4.04 -51.09
N VAL A 260 -20.55 3.73 -50.78
CA VAL A 260 -19.44 3.80 -51.72
C VAL A 260 -19.60 2.78 -52.85
N GLU A 261 -20.01 1.55 -52.55
CA GLU A 261 -20.22 0.54 -53.60
C GLU A 261 -21.46 0.87 -54.45
N ASN A 262 -22.52 1.42 -53.84
CA ASN A 262 -23.68 1.96 -54.56
C ASN A 262 -23.30 3.15 -55.47
N LEU A 263 -22.39 4.01 -55.04
CA LEU A 263 -21.85 5.09 -55.88
C LEU A 263 -21.02 4.51 -57.04
N ARG A 264 -20.18 3.50 -56.79
CA ARG A 264 -19.38 2.83 -57.83
C ARG A 264 -20.27 2.11 -58.85
N THR A 265 -21.34 1.46 -58.42
CA THR A 265 -22.30 0.83 -59.34
C THR A 265 -23.08 1.87 -60.15
N ALA A 266 -23.51 2.96 -59.52
CA ALA A 266 -24.13 4.08 -60.22
C ALA A 266 -23.18 4.75 -61.23
N GLU A 267 -21.88 4.88 -60.92
CA GLU A 267 -20.85 5.35 -61.86
C GLU A 267 -20.68 4.39 -63.04
N ARG A 268 -20.59 3.07 -62.80
CA ARG A 268 -20.53 2.05 -63.88
C ARG A 268 -21.77 2.10 -64.78
N ASP A 269 -22.95 2.24 -64.21
CA ASP A 269 -24.20 2.38 -64.96
C ASP A 269 -24.25 3.68 -65.77
N ARG A 270 -23.73 4.78 -65.23
CA ARG A 270 -23.59 6.05 -65.95
C ARG A 270 -22.67 5.90 -67.15
N ASP A 271 -21.52 5.25 -66.96
CA ASP A 271 -20.54 5.04 -68.02
C ASP A 271 -21.06 4.09 -69.10
N SER A 272 -21.79 3.02 -68.72
CA SER A 272 -22.46 2.11 -69.65
C SER A 272 -23.55 2.79 -70.48
N LYS A 273 -24.41 3.61 -69.85
CA LYS A 273 -25.42 4.41 -70.56
C LYS A 273 -24.77 5.47 -71.47
N SER A 274 -23.68 6.10 -71.03
CA SER A 274 -22.91 7.04 -71.86
C SER A 274 -22.31 6.36 -73.10
N GLN A 275 -21.78 5.14 -72.95
CA GLN A 275 -21.23 4.36 -74.05
C GLN A 275 -22.33 3.96 -75.05
N THR A 276 -23.50 3.56 -74.55
CA THR A 276 -24.66 3.19 -75.38
C THR A 276 -25.14 4.39 -76.21
N LEU A 277 -25.23 5.58 -75.60
CA LEU A 277 -25.60 6.81 -76.30
C LEU A 277 -24.59 7.21 -77.38
N ARG A 278 -23.28 7.01 -77.15
CA ARG A 278 -22.25 7.24 -78.19
C ARG A 278 -22.40 6.28 -79.36
N THR A 279 -22.68 5.01 -79.10
CA THR A 279 -22.91 4.02 -80.15
C THR A 279 -24.13 4.36 -80.99
N ILE A 280 -25.25 4.73 -80.35
CA ILE A 280 -26.47 5.16 -81.05
C ILE A 280 -26.20 6.42 -81.89
N ALA A 281 -25.47 7.40 -81.35
CA ALA A 281 -25.12 8.61 -82.10
C ALA A 281 -24.30 8.28 -83.36
N LEU A 282 -23.33 7.36 -83.28
CA LEU A 282 -22.53 6.92 -84.42
C LEU A 282 -23.34 6.12 -85.46
N GLU A 283 -24.24 5.23 -85.02
CA GLU A 283 -25.15 4.51 -85.93
C GLU A 283 -26.13 5.45 -86.63
N THR A 284 -26.61 6.47 -85.91
CA THR A 284 -27.52 7.47 -86.46
C THR A 284 -26.81 8.34 -87.49
N ASP A 285 -25.56 8.76 -87.23
CA ASP A 285 -24.73 9.51 -88.19
C ASP A 285 -24.45 8.67 -89.46
N ALA A 286 -24.16 7.37 -89.30
CA ALA A 286 -23.97 6.47 -90.44
C ALA A 286 -25.23 6.31 -91.30
N ARG A 287 -26.41 6.16 -90.66
CA ARG A 287 -27.70 6.09 -91.37
C ARG A 287 -28.05 7.40 -92.08
N LEU A 288 -27.73 8.54 -91.48
CA LEU A 288 -27.94 9.85 -92.12
C LEU A 288 -27.07 10.01 -93.37
N ARG A 289 -25.79 9.61 -93.33
CA ARG A 289 -24.92 9.62 -94.52
C ARG A 289 -25.40 8.68 -95.63
N GLU A 290 -25.98 7.53 -95.27
CA GLU A 290 -26.59 6.60 -96.24
C GLU A 290 -27.83 7.19 -96.90
N ILE A 291 -28.68 7.87 -96.13
CA ILE A 291 -29.85 8.61 -96.64
C ILE A 291 -29.41 9.75 -97.56
N GLU A 292 -28.43 10.56 -97.17
CA GLU A 292 -27.87 11.63 -98.01
C GLU A 292 -27.28 11.08 -99.33
N SER A 293 -26.59 9.93 -99.27
CA SER A 293 -26.06 9.25 -100.46
C SER A 293 -27.16 8.71 -101.38
N ARG A 294 -28.27 8.20 -100.81
CA ARG A 294 -29.44 7.74 -101.59
C ARG A 294 -30.21 8.91 -102.18
N ALA A 295 -30.44 9.97 -101.41
CA ALA A 295 -31.11 11.18 -101.87
C ALA A 295 -30.30 11.86 -102.98
N SER A 296 -28.98 11.99 -102.83
CA SER A 296 -28.10 12.56 -103.86
C SER A 296 -28.12 11.73 -105.16
N ARG A 297 -28.17 10.39 -105.06
CA ARG A 297 -28.30 9.50 -106.22
C ARG A 297 -29.66 9.60 -106.89
N LEU A 298 -30.74 9.66 -106.11
CA LEU A 298 -32.10 9.85 -106.63
C LEU A 298 -32.24 11.20 -107.33
N ILE A 299 -31.77 12.29 -106.71
CA ILE A 299 -31.77 13.63 -107.32
C ILE A 299 -30.97 13.63 -108.63
N ALA A 300 -29.77 13.04 -108.64
CA ALA A 300 -28.97 12.94 -109.86
C ALA A 300 -29.64 12.10 -110.96
N GLN A 301 -30.39 11.07 -110.60
CA GLN A 301 -31.20 10.28 -111.53
C GLN A 301 -32.37 11.11 -112.07
N THR A 302 -33.16 11.74 -111.20
CA THR A 302 -34.32 12.56 -111.58
C THR A 302 -33.89 13.71 -112.49
N VAL A 303 -32.85 14.46 -112.12
CA VAL A 303 -32.27 15.55 -112.94
C VAL A 303 -31.78 15.03 -114.29
N ARG A 304 -31.18 13.82 -114.34
CA ARG A 304 -30.76 13.22 -115.61
C ARG A 304 -31.93 12.85 -116.50
N THR A 305 -32.98 12.23 -115.95
CA THR A 305 -34.22 11.94 -116.70
C THR A 305 -34.92 13.21 -117.16
N GLU A 306 -35.00 14.25 -116.34
CA GLU A 306 -35.61 15.52 -116.74
C GLU A 306 -34.76 16.26 -117.77
N LEU A 307 -33.43 16.23 -117.69
CA LEU A 307 -32.56 16.75 -118.75
C LEU A 307 -32.69 15.94 -120.05
N GLU A 308 -32.85 14.63 -119.99
CA GLU A 308 -33.11 13.78 -121.16
C GLU A 308 -34.49 14.08 -121.79
N VAL A 309 -35.49 14.44 -120.97
CA VAL A 309 -36.81 14.91 -121.43
C VAL A 309 -36.76 16.34 -121.99
N ILE A 310 -36.00 17.25 -121.38
CA ILE A 310 -35.79 18.63 -121.88
C ILE A 310 -35.00 18.62 -123.20
N MET A 311 -33.99 17.76 -123.33
CA MET A 311 -33.26 17.56 -124.58
C MET A 311 -34.14 16.97 -125.69
N ALA A 312 -35.11 16.12 -125.33
CA ALA A 312 -36.12 15.62 -126.28
C ALA A 312 -37.15 16.71 -126.67
N ALA A 313 -37.40 17.70 -125.81
CA ALA A 313 -38.35 18.79 -126.06
C ALA A 313 -37.76 19.98 -126.86
N GLN A 314 -36.43 20.14 -126.93
CA GLN A 314 -35.77 21.22 -127.68
C GLN A 314 -35.77 21.07 -129.23
N HIS A 315 -36.60 20.17 -129.77
CA HIS A 315 -36.80 20.00 -131.22
C HIS A 315 -38.24 20.26 -131.72
N GLY A 316 -39.03 21.09 -131.03
CA GLY A 316 -40.22 21.66 -131.67
C GLY A 316 -41.17 22.49 -130.81
N CYS A 317 -41.38 23.74 -131.23
CA CYS A 317 -42.55 24.60 -131.03
C CYS A 317 -42.78 25.38 -129.71
N MET A 318 -43.41 26.55 -129.91
CA MET A 318 -43.51 27.72 -129.04
C MET A 318 -44.63 27.61 -127.99
N GLU A 319 -44.29 27.51 -126.70
CA GLU A 319 -45.17 27.81 -125.55
C GLU A 319 -44.36 27.95 -124.22
N VAL A 320 -43.14 28.48 -124.31
CA VAL A 320 -42.12 28.41 -123.23
C VAL A 320 -42.35 29.39 -122.07
N ASN A 321 -43.09 30.49 -122.26
CA ASN A 321 -43.19 31.52 -121.24
C ASN A 321 -44.22 31.23 -120.13
N GLU A 322 -45.19 30.34 -120.36
CA GLU A 322 -46.23 30.04 -119.37
C GLU A 322 -45.85 28.86 -118.47
N CYS A 323 -45.03 27.92 -118.97
CA CYS A 323 -44.46 26.82 -118.17
C CYS A 323 -43.32 27.29 -117.25
N LEU A 324 -42.47 28.23 -117.67
CA LEU A 324 -41.40 28.78 -116.81
C LEU A 324 -41.94 29.48 -115.55
N ARG A 325 -43.14 30.08 -115.62
CA ARG A 325 -43.77 30.75 -114.47
C ARG A 325 -44.27 29.75 -113.42
N LEU A 326 -44.85 28.64 -113.86
CA LEU A 326 -45.31 27.56 -112.97
C LEU A 326 -44.13 26.78 -112.38
N GLU A 327 -43.05 26.56 -113.12
CA GLU A 327 -41.81 25.98 -112.59
C GLU A 327 -41.15 26.89 -111.54
N GLU A 328 -41.19 28.22 -111.73
CA GLU A 328 -40.64 29.16 -110.76
C GLU A 328 -41.45 29.20 -109.45
N GLU A 329 -42.78 29.04 -109.50
CA GLU A 329 -43.65 28.89 -108.32
C GLU A 329 -43.38 27.56 -107.58
N VAL A 330 -43.27 26.44 -108.30
CA VAL A 330 -42.98 25.11 -107.70
C VAL A 330 -41.55 25.05 -107.14
N ARG A 331 -40.57 25.67 -107.80
CA ARG A 331 -39.19 25.77 -107.30
C ARG A 331 -39.12 26.58 -106.00
N ASN A 332 -39.83 27.70 -105.93
CA ASN A 332 -39.85 28.53 -104.72
C ASN A 332 -40.58 27.83 -103.55
N GLU A 333 -41.62 27.05 -103.82
CA GLU A 333 -42.29 26.24 -102.79
C GLU A 333 -41.40 25.09 -102.29
N ALA A 334 -40.66 24.43 -103.18
CA ALA A 334 -39.69 23.39 -102.82
C ALA A 334 -38.52 23.95 -101.99
N LEU A 335 -38.00 25.12 -102.35
CA LEU A 335 -36.92 25.79 -101.60
C LEU A 335 -37.39 26.26 -100.22
N ASN A 336 -38.62 26.75 -100.07
CA ASN A 336 -39.19 27.10 -98.76
C ASN A 336 -39.35 25.86 -97.87
N ARG A 337 -39.84 24.73 -98.39
CA ARG A 337 -39.94 23.48 -97.63
C ARG A 337 -38.57 22.92 -97.22
N ILE A 338 -37.54 23.07 -98.08
CA ILE A 338 -36.16 22.70 -97.73
C ILE A 338 -35.61 23.62 -96.62
N GLY A 339 -35.90 24.92 -96.67
CA GLY A 339 -35.56 25.86 -95.61
C GLY A 339 -36.20 25.52 -94.26
N GLU A 340 -37.47 25.11 -94.25
CA GLU A 340 -38.17 24.65 -93.04
C GLU A 340 -37.54 23.38 -92.46
N VAL A 341 -37.22 22.40 -93.31
CA VAL A 341 -36.55 21.16 -92.89
C VAL A 341 -35.15 21.43 -92.34
N GLN A 342 -34.37 22.31 -92.96
CA GLN A 342 -33.05 22.71 -92.45
C GLN A 342 -33.14 23.45 -91.11
N THR A 343 -34.16 24.29 -90.93
CA THR A 343 -34.39 25.01 -89.67
C THR A 343 -34.72 24.02 -88.54
N HIS A 344 -35.60 23.04 -88.79
CA HIS A 344 -35.90 21.99 -87.83
C HIS A 344 -34.70 21.08 -87.51
N LEU A 345 -33.83 20.79 -88.49
CA LEU A 345 -32.59 20.03 -88.25
C LEU A 345 -31.59 20.78 -87.36
N VAL A 346 -31.47 22.10 -87.54
CA VAL A 346 -30.64 22.95 -86.67
C VAL A 346 -31.24 23.01 -85.25
N GLU A 347 -32.56 23.08 -85.13
CA GLU A 347 -33.26 23.14 -83.85
C GLU A 347 -33.16 21.82 -83.07
N VAL A 348 -33.28 20.67 -83.75
CA VAL A 348 -32.99 19.35 -83.17
C VAL A 348 -31.52 19.24 -82.75
N SER A 349 -30.60 19.74 -83.58
CA SER A 349 -29.16 19.79 -83.24
C SER A 349 -28.85 20.72 -82.06
N ARG A 350 -29.67 21.76 -81.83
CA ARG A 350 -29.58 22.66 -80.67
C ARG A 350 -30.10 21.97 -79.41
N VAL A 351 -31.25 21.29 -79.49
CA VAL A 351 -31.82 20.51 -78.37
C VAL A 351 -30.88 19.39 -77.93
N ILE A 352 -30.20 18.72 -78.87
CA ILE A 352 -29.18 17.70 -78.58
C ILE A 352 -27.95 18.31 -77.90
N ARG A 353 -27.52 19.52 -78.31
CA ARG A 353 -26.43 20.25 -77.63
C ARG A 353 -26.82 20.74 -76.24
N GLU A 354 -28.02 21.27 -76.05
CA GLU A 354 -28.54 21.74 -74.76
C GLU A 354 -28.78 20.58 -73.77
N SER A 355 -29.10 19.38 -74.26
CA SER A 355 -29.25 18.17 -73.43
C SER A 355 -27.93 17.48 -73.09
N THR A 356 -26.85 17.78 -73.81
CA THR A 356 -25.48 17.31 -73.50
C THR A 356 -24.64 18.33 -72.73
N SER A 357 -25.12 19.58 -72.61
CA SER A 357 -24.48 20.66 -71.83
C SER A 357 -25.28 21.04 -70.58
N LYS A 358 -25.42 20.11 -69.63
CA LYS A 358 -25.63 20.47 -68.21
C LYS A 358 -24.57 19.79 -67.35
N PRO A 359 -23.62 20.55 -66.79
CA PRO A 359 -22.89 20.13 -65.60
C PRO A 359 -23.75 20.39 -64.36
N ASP A 360 -23.75 19.44 -63.43
CA ASP A 360 -24.01 19.71 -62.02
C ASP A 360 -23.09 20.83 -61.54
N SER A 361 -23.66 21.95 -61.11
CA SER A 361 -23.00 22.81 -60.13
C SER A 361 -24.05 23.57 -59.33
N GLY A 362 -24.43 23.00 -58.20
CA GLY A 362 -24.74 23.81 -57.03
C GLY A 362 -23.47 24.57 -56.63
N ALA A 363 -23.49 25.88 -56.77
CA ALA A 363 -22.61 26.78 -56.05
C ALA A 363 -23.41 28.07 -55.77
N GLY A 364 -23.61 28.33 -54.48
CA GLY A 364 -24.41 29.43 -53.99
C GLY A 364 -23.94 30.80 -54.47
N GLY A 365 -24.91 31.63 -54.84
CA GLY A 365 -24.75 33.06 -55.04
C GLY A 365 -25.81 33.78 -54.20
N ARG A 366 -25.41 34.12 -52.98
CA ARG A 366 -25.99 35.07 -52.02
C ARG A 366 -27.16 35.94 -52.51
N GLN A 367 -28.23 35.96 -51.72
CA GLN A 367 -28.84 37.21 -51.26
C GLN A 367 -29.20 37.08 -49.78
N PRO A 368 -28.94 38.14 -49.00
CA PRO A 368 -30.11 38.70 -48.32
C PRO A 368 -30.17 40.24 -48.36
N TRP A 369 -31.35 40.74 -48.79
CA TRP A 369 -32.26 41.66 -48.07
C TRP A 369 -31.77 43.10 -47.72
N PRO A 370 -32.68 44.06 -47.41
CA PRO A 370 -32.96 45.20 -48.29
C PRO A 370 -32.72 46.55 -47.59
N MET A 371 -32.99 47.66 -48.29
CA MET A 371 -33.38 48.90 -47.62
C MET A 371 -34.74 49.38 -48.14
N GLN A 372 -35.61 49.61 -47.15
CA GLN A 372 -36.95 50.22 -47.14
C GLN A 372 -38.13 49.31 -47.46
#